data_AF-A0A7S3HSB8-F1
#
_entry.id   AF-A0A7S3HSB8-F1
#
_cell.length_a   1.000
_cell.length_b   1.000
_cell.length_c   1.000
_cell.angle_alpha   90.00
_cell.angle_beta   90.00
_cell.angle_gamma   90.00
#
_symmetry.space_group_name_H-M   'P 1'
#
loop_
_entity.id
_entity.type
_entity.pdbx_description
1 polymer ?
#
loop_
_entity_poly.entity_id
_entity_poly.type
_entity_poly.pdbx_seq_one_letter_code
_entity_poly.pdbx_strand_id
1 'polypeptide(L)'
;MAERAAQRRAELEKEEMARQIAEDDERRITGGIRFLHSLKPYLIEGEDDKVILPEDCLTELTQQDAFGRGALTFQLICKSVTKEATTHCGVREFSAPAGTIGVPQKVIDSLDVNIAEVTSLSIKFVLLPKCTFAKLQPMHNNFIEVGPVKMCLEENLRFHTCLTVGDQLTVWYRGKPHILCVTEMKPDNKGSLVDTDVEIDLELSEEYLKHQQETNKAAHTLGRASPSDSAPIHTQPTRTPSPAEPSSVFRSLNESTPSSGASTGFTDHVALLNLLKLQLQDEPSAQEKQNVVAIKVKLPNGVTKVRRFAHSTLLQQLFVFVATELLQAQCAEISQMRTVDSILSSVQLSTRAPARSIRYADVFHEDIPAKTFADAGLNTVSELVFVSLSLNS
;
A
#
# COMPACT_ATOMS: atom_id res chain seq x y z
N MET A 1 -55.00 -17.85 -31.61
CA MET A 1 -55.10 -16.38 -31.71
C MET A 1 -55.27 -15.72 -30.33
N ALA A 2 -56.22 -16.17 -29.50
CA ALA A 2 -56.43 -15.61 -28.15
C ALA A 2 -55.21 -15.76 -27.21
N GLU A 3 -54.53 -16.91 -27.24
CA GLU A 3 -53.36 -17.17 -26.39
C GLU A 3 -52.16 -16.26 -26.73
N ARG A 4 -51.89 -16.03 -28.01
CA ARG A 4 -50.87 -15.06 -28.47
C ARG A 4 -51.23 -13.62 -28.10
N ALA A 5 -52.52 -13.27 -28.08
CA ALA A 5 -52.97 -11.94 -27.66
C ALA A 5 -52.84 -11.74 -26.14
N ALA A 6 -53.07 -12.78 -25.34
CA ALA A 6 -52.86 -12.76 -23.90
C ALA A 6 -51.35 -12.68 -23.55
N GLN A 7 -50.50 -13.45 -24.23
CA GLN A 7 -49.04 -13.37 -24.05
C GLN A 7 -48.49 -11.98 -24.36
N ARG A 8 -48.93 -11.36 -25.47
CA ARG A 8 -48.49 -10.01 -25.84
C ARG A 8 -48.95 -8.94 -24.85
N ARG A 9 -50.12 -9.08 -24.22
CA ARG A 9 -50.59 -8.17 -23.16
C ARG A 9 -49.77 -8.33 -21.88
N ALA A 10 -49.49 -9.56 -21.46
CA ALA A 10 -48.67 -9.82 -20.28
C ALA A 10 -47.22 -9.33 -20.46
N GLU A 11 -46.67 -9.43 -21.67
CA GLU A 11 -45.33 -8.90 -21.98
C GLU A 11 -45.29 -7.37 -21.91
N LEU A 12 -46.31 -6.69 -22.47
CA LEU A 12 -46.44 -5.23 -22.37
C LEU A 12 -46.59 -4.76 -20.91
N GLU A 13 -47.41 -5.44 -20.11
CA GLU A 13 -47.60 -5.13 -18.69
C GLU A 13 -46.29 -5.33 -17.90
N LYS A 14 -45.53 -6.39 -18.21
CA LYS A 14 -44.22 -6.64 -17.60
C LYS A 14 -43.19 -5.57 -17.99
N GLU A 15 -43.16 -5.16 -19.25
CA GLU A 15 -42.29 -4.06 -19.71
C GLU A 15 -42.64 -2.73 -19.03
N GLU A 16 -43.94 -2.44 -18.88
CA GLU A 16 -44.41 -1.21 -18.22
C GLU A 16 -44.04 -1.21 -16.73
N MET A 17 -44.26 -2.33 -16.03
CA MET A 17 -43.82 -2.49 -14.64
C MET A 17 -42.30 -2.35 -14.50
N ALA A 18 -41.52 -2.92 -15.41
CA ALA A 18 -40.06 -2.80 -15.38
C ALA A 18 -39.60 -1.35 -15.61
N ARG A 19 -40.25 -0.60 -16.50
CA ARG A 19 -39.98 0.84 -16.69
C ARG A 19 -40.32 1.65 -15.46
N GLN A 20 -41.46 1.37 -14.81
CA GLN A 20 -41.87 2.04 -13.58
C GLN A 20 -40.85 1.84 -12.47
N ILE A 21 -40.39 0.60 -12.26
CA ILE A 21 -39.35 0.27 -11.27
C ILE A 21 -38.05 1.01 -11.58
N ALA A 22 -37.62 1.03 -12.85
CA ALA A 22 -36.39 1.71 -13.24
C ALA A 22 -36.46 3.23 -13.02
N GLU A 23 -37.61 3.86 -13.32
CA GLU A 23 -37.81 5.29 -13.08
C GLU A 23 -37.84 5.63 -11.59
N ASP A 24 -38.47 4.78 -10.77
CA ASP A 24 -38.49 4.95 -9.32
C ASP A 24 -37.09 4.78 -8.72
N ASP A 25 -36.30 3.81 -9.20
CA ASP A 25 -34.90 3.65 -8.80
C ASP A 25 -34.02 4.83 -9.24
N GLU A 26 -34.22 5.35 -10.46
CA GLU A 26 -33.49 6.53 -10.93
C GLU A 26 -33.81 7.76 -10.07
N ARG A 27 -35.08 8.00 -9.76
CA ARG A 27 -35.49 9.08 -8.84
C ARG A 27 -34.88 8.90 -7.45
N ARG A 28 -34.77 7.67 -6.97
CA ARG A 28 -34.13 7.37 -5.67
C ARG A 28 -32.64 7.70 -5.69
N ILE A 29 -31.94 7.38 -6.78
CA ILE A 29 -30.49 7.61 -6.91
C ILE A 29 -30.17 9.08 -7.15
N THR A 30 -30.99 9.82 -7.89
CA THR A 30 -30.71 11.24 -8.20
C THR A 30 -31.44 12.23 -7.30
N GLY A 31 -32.31 11.75 -6.40
CA GLY A 31 -33.19 12.62 -5.61
C GLY A 31 -34.22 13.38 -6.47
N GLY A 32 -34.54 12.85 -7.66
CA GLY A 32 -35.42 13.48 -8.65
C GLY A 32 -34.75 14.52 -9.56
N ILE A 33 -33.45 14.76 -9.38
CA ILE A 33 -32.67 15.68 -10.23
C ILE A 33 -32.40 14.98 -11.56
N ARG A 34 -32.70 15.68 -12.65
CA ARG A 34 -32.48 15.25 -14.02
C ARG A 34 -31.34 16.07 -14.59
N PHE A 35 -30.12 15.61 -14.33
CA PHE A 35 -28.90 16.19 -14.88
C PHE A 35 -28.13 15.07 -15.57
N LEU A 36 -28.10 15.11 -16.90
CA LEU A 36 -27.38 14.15 -17.74
C LEU A 36 -26.85 14.90 -18.96
N HIS A 37 -25.53 14.99 -19.08
CA HIS A 37 -24.85 15.69 -20.17
C HIS A 37 -23.79 14.82 -20.80
N SER A 38 -23.46 15.13 -22.05
CA SER A 38 -22.32 14.55 -22.76
C SER A 38 -21.33 15.68 -23.04
N LEU A 39 -20.17 15.65 -22.38
CA LEU A 39 -19.20 16.74 -22.42
C LEU A 39 -17.85 16.24 -22.95
N LYS A 40 -17.14 17.07 -23.71
CA LYS A 40 -15.81 16.74 -24.21
C LYS A 40 -14.77 16.91 -23.09
N PRO A 41 -13.99 15.87 -22.74
CA PRO A 41 -13.03 15.98 -21.65
C PRO A 41 -11.74 16.70 -22.06
N TYR A 42 -11.13 17.39 -21.11
CA TYR A 42 -9.75 17.88 -21.15
C TYR A 42 -9.06 17.66 -19.81
N LEU A 43 -7.74 17.45 -19.83
CA LEU A 43 -6.95 17.21 -18.62
C LEU A 43 -6.82 18.50 -17.80
N ILE A 44 -6.98 18.39 -16.48
CA ILE A 44 -6.68 19.46 -15.51
C ILE A 44 -5.66 18.99 -14.49
N GLU A 45 -4.95 19.94 -13.89
CA GLU A 45 -4.03 19.67 -12.78
C GLU A 45 -4.80 19.36 -11.49
N GLY A 46 -4.43 18.27 -10.84
CA GLY A 46 -5.00 17.85 -9.57
C GLY A 46 -4.85 16.36 -9.32
N GLU A 47 -4.64 16.03 -8.05
CA GLU A 47 -4.58 14.66 -7.53
C GLU A 47 -5.92 14.23 -6.90
N ASP A 48 -6.94 15.09 -6.95
CA ASP A 48 -8.27 14.83 -6.38
C ASP A 48 -9.27 14.26 -7.41
N ASP A 49 -10.49 14.00 -6.97
CA ASP A 49 -11.59 13.51 -7.82
C ASP A 49 -12.53 14.63 -8.27
N LYS A 50 -12.11 15.90 -8.24
CA LYS A 50 -13.02 17.03 -8.47
C LYS A 50 -12.89 17.57 -9.89
N VAL A 51 -13.97 17.44 -10.66
CA VAL A 51 -14.03 17.95 -12.04
C VAL A 51 -14.36 19.43 -12.10
N ILE A 52 -14.08 20.06 -13.24
CA ILE A 52 -14.53 21.42 -13.55
C ILE A 52 -15.64 21.34 -14.60
N LEU A 53 -16.79 21.93 -14.30
CA LEU A 53 -17.97 21.92 -15.17
C LEU A 53 -18.23 23.30 -15.79
N PRO A 54 -19.03 23.39 -16.88
CA PRO A 54 -19.46 24.67 -17.42
C PRO A 54 -20.45 25.41 -16.51
N GLU A 55 -20.51 26.73 -16.63
CA GLU A 55 -21.46 27.58 -15.88
C GLU A 55 -22.94 27.25 -16.19
N ASP A 56 -23.23 26.78 -17.40
CA ASP A 56 -24.58 26.32 -17.77
C ASP A 56 -25.04 25.14 -16.88
N CYS A 57 -24.11 24.25 -16.50
CA CYS A 57 -24.40 23.14 -15.60
C CYS A 57 -24.74 23.63 -14.18
N LEU A 58 -24.07 24.69 -13.70
CA LEU A 58 -24.40 25.32 -12.42
C LEU A 58 -25.83 25.85 -12.42
N THR A 59 -26.20 26.54 -13.49
CA THR A 59 -27.54 27.13 -13.65
C THR A 59 -28.63 26.06 -13.58
N GLU A 60 -28.44 24.95 -14.31
CA GLU A 60 -29.37 23.82 -14.30
C GLU A 60 -29.47 23.13 -12.93
N LEU A 61 -28.34 22.86 -12.28
CA LEU A 61 -28.31 22.23 -10.96
C LEU A 61 -28.95 23.12 -9.88
N THR A 62 -28.78 24.43 -9.98
CA THR A 62 -29.38 25.41 -9.07
C THR A 62 -30.90 25.46 -9.25
N GLN A 63 -31.40 25.44 -10.49
CA GLN A 63 -32.83 25.42 -10.77
C GLN A 63 -33.54 24.17 -10.22
N GLN A 64 -32.81 23.06 -10.12
CA GLN A 64 -33.32 21.79 -9.60
C GLN A 64 -33.06 21.58 -8.09
N ASP A 65 -32.56 22.61 -7.39
CA ASP A 65 -32.25 22.56 -5.95
C ASP A 65 -31.24 21.45 -5.57
N ALA A 66 -30.25 21.19 -6.43
CA ALA A 66 -29.25 20.15 -6.20
C ALA A 66 -28.39 20.41 -4.96
N PHE A 67 -28.07 21.68 -4.68
CA PHE A 67 -27.27 22.10 -3.52
C PHE A 67 -27.94 21.77 -2.19
N GLY A 68 -29.28 21.74 -2.14
CA GLY A 68 -30.03 21.35 -0.95
C GLY A 68 -30.03 19.85 -0.65
N ARG A 69 -29.54 19.01 -1.58
CA ARG A 69 -29.59 17.54 -1.47
C ARG A 69 -28.33 16.90 -0.91
N GLY A 70 -27.26 17.67 -0.71
CA GLY A 70 -26.00 17.20 -0.13
C GLY A 70 -24.79 17.53 -1.02
N ALA A 71 -23.74 16.72 -0.92
CA ALA A 71 -22.54 16.88 -1.74
C ALA A 71 -22.89 16.68 -3.23
N LEU A 72 -22.35 17.54 -4.09
CA LEU A 72 -22.51 17.44 -5.54
C LEU A 72 -21.60 16.33 -6.07
N THR A 73 -22.17 15.14 -6.24
CA THR A 73 -21.49 13.97 -6.80
C THR A 73 -22.05 13.60 -8.17
N PHE A 74 -21.17 13.16 -9.05
CA PHE A 74 -21.51 12.83 -10.43
C PHE A 74 -20.96 11.47 -10.81
N GLN A 75 -21.77 10.70 -11.53
CA GLN A 75 -21.36 9.50 -12.22
C GLN A 75 -20.79 9.88 -13.58
N LEU A 76 -19.56 9.46 -13.86
CA LEU A 76 -18.92 9.56 -15.17
C LEU A 76 -18.93 8.21 -15.84
N ILE A 77 -19.43 8.16 -17.07
CA ILE A 77 -19.43 6.96 -17.90
C ILE A 77 -18.69 7.27 -19.19
N CYS A 78 -17.63 6.51 -19.43
CA CYS A 78 -16.92 6.50 -20.70
C CYS A 78 -17.32 5.26 -21.49
N LYS A 79 -17.99 5.47 -22.63
CA LYS A 79 -18.33 4.41 -23.58
C LYS A 79 -17.27 4.36 -24.66
N SER A 80 -16.27 3.49 -24.48
CA SER A 80 -15.36 3.12 -25.55
C SER A 80 -15.96 1.97 -26.37
N VAL A 81 -15.43 1.74 -27.57
CA VAL A 81 -15.84 0.64 -28.47
C VAL A 81 -15.66 -0.73 -27.80
N THR A 82 -14.70 -0.85 -26.87
CA THR A 82 -14.28 -2.12 -26.28
C THR A 82 -14.72 -2.32 -24.83
N LYS A 83 -15.02 -1.25 -24.09
CA LYS A 83 -15.31 -1.30 -22.65
C LYS A 83 -16.16 -0.10 -22.24
N GLU A 84 -17.11 -0.33 -21.34
CA GLU A 84 -17.80 0.72 -20.60
C GLU A 84 -17.12 0.86 -19.24
N ALA A 85 -16.50 2.01 -18.99
CA ALA A 85 -15.86 2.34 -17.73
C ALA A 85 -16.71 3.37 -16.98
N THR A 86 -16.84 3.19 -15.68
CA THR A 86 -17.66 4.06 -14.82
C THR A 86 -16.89 4.41 -13.56
N THR A 87 -16.87 5.70 -13.21
CA THR A 87 -16.32 6.19 -11.95
C THR A 87 -17.22 7.31 -11.41
N HIS A 88 -16.94 7.77 -10.20
CA HIS A 88 -17.65 8.88 -9.57
C HIS A 88 -16.68 9.99 -9.21
N CYS A 89 -17.18 11.22 -9.25
CA CYS A 89 -16.39 12.42 -8.99
C CYS A 89 -17.22 13.49 -8.25
N GLY A 90 -16.52 14.40 -7.57
CA GLY A 90 -17.08 15.66 -7.09
C GLY A 90 -16.91 16.77 -8.12
N VAL A 91 -17.38 17.97 -7.80
CA VAL A 91 -17.11 19.19 -8.59
C VAL A 91 -16.25 20.16 -7.80
N ARG A 92 -15.24 20.75 -8.46
CA ARG A 92 -14.37 21.78 -7.88
C ARG A 92 -15.01 23.16 -8.06
N GLU A 93 -15.33 23.50 -9.31
CA GLU A 93 -15.90 24.78 -9.70
C GLU A 93 -16.60 24.68 -11.06
N PHE A 94 -17.30 25.74 -11.44
CA PHE A 94 -18.09 25.83 -12.66
C PHE A 94 -17.50 26.86 -13.64
N SER A 95 -16.24 26.65 -14.04
CA SER A 95 -15.46 27.57 -14.88
C SER A 95 -15.04 26.99 -16.24
N ALA A 96 -15.47 25.76 -16.58
CA ALA A 96 -15.07 25.12 -17.83
C ALA A 96 -15.72 25.79 -19.04
N PRO A 97 -15.05 25.80 -20.21
CA PRO A 97 -15.67 26.20 -21.47
C PRO A 97 -16.95 25.40 -21.77
N ALA A 98 -17.94 26.05 -22.39
CA ALA A 98 -19.21 25.41 -22.75
C ALA A 98 -18.99 24.12 -23.57
N GLY A 99 -19.73 23.07 -23.21
CA GLY A 99 -19.63 21.75 -23.86
C GLY A 99 -18.39 20.92 -23.49
N THR A 100 -17.59 21.36 -22.52
CA THR A 100 -16.37 20.66 -22.07
C THR A 100 -16.40 20.33 -20.59
N ILE A 101 -15.55 19.39 -20.16
CA ILE A 101 -15.36 19.00 -18.76
C ILE A 101 -13.87 18.89 -18.45
N GLY A 102 -13.42 19.55 -17.39
CA GLY A 102 -12.06 19.42 -16.87
C GLY A 102 -11.96 18.19 -15.97
N VAL A 103 -11.09 17.25 -16.31
CA VAL A 103 -10.98 15.94 -15.64
C VAL A 103 -9.58 15.76 -15.04
N PRO A 104 -9.46 15.48 -13.72
CA PRO A 104 -8.15 15.28 -13.07
C PRO A 104 -7.58 13.89 -13.38
N GLN A 105 -6.27 13.73 -13.17
CA GLN A 105 -5.54 12.49 -13.51
C GLN A 105 -6.14 11.25 -12.83
N LYS A 106 -6.50 11.35 -11.54
CA LYS A 106 -7.19 10.28 -10.78
C LYS A 106 -8.41 9.71 -11.51
N VAL A 107 -9.24 10.57 -12.10
CA VAL A 107 -10.48 10.16 -12.78
C VAL A 107 -10.17 9.49 -14.11
N ILE A 108 -9.14 9.96 -14.82
CA ILE A 108 -8.67 9.35 -16.08
C ILE A 108 -8.13 7.95 -15.81
N ASP A 109 -7.28 7.81 -14.79
CA ASP A 109 -6.69 6.52 -14.39
C ASP A 109 -7.78 5.54 -13.94
N SER A 110 -8.78 6.01 -13.18
CA SER A 110 -9.92 5.18 -12.76
C SER A 110 -10.80 4.72 -13.92
N LEU A 111 -10.90 5.51 -14.99
CA LEU A 111 -11.60 5.12 -16.21
C LEU A 111 -10.76 4.22 -17.12
N ASP A 112 -9.44 4.15 -16.91
CA ASP A 112 -8.50 3.36 -17.71
C ASP A 112 -8.58 3.74 -19.21
N VAL A 113 -8.56 5.05 -19.49
CA VAL A 113 -8.70 5.61 -20.84
C VAL A 113 -7.63 6.64 -21.16
N ASN A 114 -7.25 6.72 -22.44
CA ASN A 114 -6.47 7.84 -22.96
C ASN A 114 -7.41 9.01 -23.28
N ILE A 115 -7.36 10.08 -22.49
CA ILE A 115 -8.24 11.26 -22.64
C ILE A 115 -8.18 11.89 -24.04
N ALA A 116 -7.06 11.78 -24.75
CA ALA A 116 -6.90 12.31 -26.11
C ALA A 116 -7.80 11.61 -27.15
N GLU A 117 -8.21 10.37 -26.87
CA GLU A 117 -9.04 9.54 -27.75
C GLU A 117 -10.53 9.62 -27.37
N VAL A 118 -10.84 10.16 -26.18
CA VAL A 118 -12.21 10.27 -25.67
C VAL A 118 -12.91 11.48 -26.32
N THR A 119 -13.89 11.20 -27.17
CA THR A 119 -14.67 12.25 -27.85
C THR A 119 -15.67 12.91 -26.90
N SER A 120 -16.28 12.12 -26.00
CA SER A 120 -17.29 12.60 -25.05
C SER A 120 -17.40 11.70 -23.83
N LEU A 121 -17.59 12.30 -22.66
CA LEU A 121 -17.94 11.62 -21.41
C LEU A 121 -19.38 11.93 -21.04
N SER A 122 -20.12 10.89 -20.66
CA SER A 122 -21.45 11.06 -20.08
C SER A 122 -21.30 11.39 -18.60
N ILE A 123 -21.86 12.51 -18.17
CA ILE A 123 -21.91 12.93 -16.76
C ILE A 123 -23.36 12.96 -16.28
N LYS A 124 -23.61 12.35 -15.12
CA LYS A 124 -24.94 12.30 -14.50
C LYS A 124 -24.87 12.66 -13.03
N PHE A 125 -25.78 13.48 -12.54
CA PHE A 125 -25.89 13.77 -11.11
C PHE A 125 -26.39 12.53 -10.37
N VAL A 126 -25.74 12.18 -9.26
CA VAL A 126 -26.14 11.06 -8.41
C VAL A 126 -25.93 11.40 -6.95
N LEU A 127 -26.78 10.90 -6.08
CA LEU A 127 -26.58 10.93 -4.63
C LEU A 127 -25.93 9.62 -4.22
N LEU A 128 -24.75 9.72 -3.62
CA LEU A 128 -24.01 8.55 -3.14
C LEU A 128 -24.28 8.31 -1.65
N PRO A 129 -24.45 7.04 -1.23
CA PRO A 129 -24.49 6.71 0.19
C PRO A 129 -23.14 7.03 0.83
N LYS A 130 -23.16 7.32 2.14
CA LYS A 130 -21.95 7.49 2.94
C LYS A 130 -21.15 6.20 2.95
N CYS A 131 -19.88 6.26 2.56
CA CYS A 131 -18.98 5.13 2.63
C CYS A 131 -18.67 4.82 4.11
N THR A 132 -18.70 3.54 4.48
CA THR A 132 -18.34 3.10 5.83
C THR A 132 -17.12 2.19 5.84
N PHE A 133 -16.85 1.52 4.73
CA PHE A 133 -15.70 0.64 4.58
C PHE A 133 -15.21 0.67 3.14
N ALA A 134 -13.89 0.73 2.97
CA ALA A 134 -13.21 0.56 1.69
C ALA A 134 -11.99 -0.35 1.87
N LYS A 135 -11.86 -1.34 0.99
CA LYS A 135 -10.66 -2.16 0.90
C LYS A 135 -9.80 -1.66 -0.25
N LEU A 136 -8.54 -1.37 0.05
CA LEU A 136 -7.58 -0.82 -0.88
C LEU A 136 -6.43 -1.79 -1.10
N GLN A 137 -6.06 -1.97 -2.36
CA GLN A 137 -4.96 -2.82 -2.76
C GLN A 137 -3.84 -1.97 -3.36
N PRO A 138 -2.63 -1.94 -2.78
CA PRO A 138 -1.48 -1.31 -3.39
C PRO A 138 -1.10 -2.03 -4.70
N MET A 139 -0.73 -1.28 -5.74
CA MET A 139 -0.22 -1.90 -6.96
C MET A 139 1.18 -2.51 -6.76
N HIS A 140 2.02 -1.82 -5.98
CA HIS A 140 3.43 -2.13 -5.78
C HIS A 140 3.75 -2.48 -4.32
N ASN A 141 4.82 -3.26 -4.12
CA ASN A 141 5.29 -3.66 -2.78
C ASN A 141 5.83 -2.51 -1.92
N ASN A 142 6.21 -1.40 -2.53
CA ASN A 142 6.81 -0.26 -1.84
C ASN A 142 5.87 0.44 -0.83
N PHE A 143 4.57 0.17 -0.86
CA PHE A 143 3.62 0.75 0.08
C PHE A 143 3.84 0.27 1.52
N ILE A 144 4.53 -0.86 1.72
CA ILE A 144 4.89 -1.37 3.06
C ILE A 144 5.87 -0.46 3.80
N GLU A 145 6.59 0.42 3.10
CA GLU A 145 7.53 1.39 3.66
C GLU A 145 6.82 2.63 4.25
N VAL A 146 5.52 2.77 4.01
CA VAL A 146 4.70 3.84 4.59
C VAL A 146 4.55 3.57 6.10
N GLY A 147 5.09 4.46 6.93
CA GLY A 147 5.14 4.25 8.39
C GLY A 147 3.75 4.38 9.05
N PRO A 148 3.21 5.61 9.21
CA PRO A 148 1.89 5.82 9.77
C PRO A 148 0.80 5.69 8.69
N VAL A 149 0.60 4.47 8.18
CA VAL A 149 -0.28 4.18 7.04
C VAL A 149 -1.69 4.75 7.22
N LYS A 150 -2.28 4.57 8.42
CA LYS A 150 -3.62 5.09 8.72
C LYS A 150 -3.72 6.60 8.55
N MET A 151 -2.78 7.35 9.14
CA MET A 151 -2.75 8.82 9.04
C MET A 151 -2.51 9.27 7.60
N CYS A 152 -1.59 8.60 6.89
CA CYS A 152 -1.30 8.87 5.48
C CYS A 152 -2.56 8.71 4.62
N LEU A 153 -3.30 7.62 4.81
CA LEU A 153 -4.54 7.38 4.08
C LEU A 153 -5.64 8.39 4.45
N GLU A 154 -5.80 8.71 5.74
CA GLU A 154 -6.74 9.75 6.18
C GLU A 154 -6.43 11.12 5.56
N GLU A 155 -5.15 11.51 5.47
CA GLU A 155 -4.74 12.77 4.86
C GLU A 155 -4.99 12.80 3.35
N ASN A 156 -4.66 11.72 2.64
CA ASN A 156 -4.84 11.64 1.19
C ASN A 156 -6.32 11.51 0.80
N LEU A 157 -7.10 10.71 1.53
CA LEU A 157 -8.51 10.48 1.18
C LEU A 157 -9.40 11.70 1.40
N ARG A 158 -9.00 12.66 2.24
CA ARG A 158 -9.71 13.95 2.40
C ARG A 158 -9.78 14.77 1.12
N PHE A 159 -8.88 14.54 0.17
CA PHE A 159 -8.94 15.23 -1.12
C PHE A 159 -10.04 14.66 -2.01
N HIS A 160 -10.53 13.45 -1.75
CA HIS A 160 -11.54 12.79 -2.57
C HIS A 160 -12.95 12.98 -2.00
N THR A 161 -13.90 13.24 -2.89
CA THR A 161 -15.33 13.40 -2.61
C THR A 161 -16.01 12.04 -2.57
N CYS A 162 -15.57 11.11 -3.42
CA CYS A 162 -16.15 9.79 -3.56
C CYS A 162 -15.15 8.74 -4.08
N LEU A 163 -15.52 7.47 -3.88
CA LEU A 163 -14.81 6.31 -4.39
C LEU A 163 -15.78 5.34 -5.06
N THR A 164 -15.27 4.60 -6.03
CA THR A 164 -15.93 3.48 -6.71
C THR A 164 -15.03 2.26 -6.65
N VAL A 165 -15.59 1.06 -6.54
CA VAL A 165 -14.84 -0.18 -6.72
C VAL A 165 -14.22 -0.19 -8.12
N GLY A 166 -12.91 -0.43 -8.18
CA GLY A 166 -12.10 -0.36 -9.39
C GLY A 166 -11.40 0.99 -9.62
N ASP A 167 -11.71 2.02 -8.84
CA ASP A 167 -11.00 3.31 -8.93
C ASP A 167 -9.52 3.14 -8.55
N GLN A 168 -8.67 3.92 -9.23
CA GLN A 168 -7.26 4.07 -8.92
C GLN A 168 -7.05 5.40 -8.19
N LEU A 169 -6.33 5.38 -7.07
CA LEU A 169 -6.04 6.57 -6.27
C LEU A 169 -4.54 6.65 -5.94
N THR A 170 -4.01 7.86 -5.98
CA THR A 170 -2.60 8.12 -5.68
C THR A 170 -2.48 8.58 -4.23
N VAL A 171 -1.76 7.80 -3.43
CA VAL A 171 -1.40 8.14 -2.05
C VAL A 171 0.02 8.70 -2.03
N TRP A 172 0.16 9.93 -1.58
CA TRP A 172 1.45 10.59 -1.44
C TRP A 172 2.00 10.38 -0.04
N TYR A 173 3.22 9.86 0.04
CA TYR A 173 3.96 9.74 1.30
C TYR A 173 5.39 10.25 1.12
N ARG A 174 5.75 11.30 1.87
CA ARG A 174 7.09 11.95 1.82
C ARG A 174 7.54 12.31 0.39
N GLY A 175 6.61 12.75 -0.45
CA GLY A 175 6.88 13.14 -1.83
C GLY A 175 7.00 11.97 -2.82
N LYS A 176 6.71 10.73 -2.39
CA LYS A 176 6.63 9.56 -3.28
C LYS A 176 5.15 9.20 -3.54
N PRO A 177 4.76 9.01 -4.81
CA PRO A 177 3.42 8.54 -5.15
C PRO A 177 3.32 7.01 -5.01
N HIS A 178 2.22 6.54 -4.44
CA HIS A 178 1.86 5.13 -4.37
C HIS A 178 0.45 4.94 -4.92
N ILE A 179 0.29 4.08 -5.92
CA ILE A 179 -1.01 3.83 -6.55
C ILE A 179 -1.71 2.69 -5.81
N LEU A 180 -2.93 2.94 -5.37
CA LEU A 180 -3.82 1.97 -4.74
C LEU A 180 -5.10 1.83 -5.57
N CYS A 181 -5.61 0.61 -5.66
CA CYS A 181 -6.87 0.29 -6.32
C CYS A 181 -7.94 -0.03 -5.27
N VAL A 182 -9.16 0.43 -5.47
CA VAL A 182 -10.30 0.09 -4.61
C VAL A 182 -10.82 -1.29 -5.01
N THR A 183 -10.71 -2.29 -4.13
CA THR A 183 -11.14 -3.67 -4.43
C THR A 183 -12.54 -3.98 -3.90
N GLU A 184 -12.92 -3.42 -2.75
CA GLU A 184 -14.24 -3.63 -2.14
C GLU A 184 -14.73 -2.38 -1.41
N MET A 185 -16.06 -2.20 -1.35
CA MET A 185 -16.68 -1.08 -0.62
C MET A 185 -18.00 -1.49 0.06
N LYS A 186 -18.38 -0.75 1.11
CA LYS A 186 -19.70 -0.87 1.77
C LYS A 186 -20.29 0.52 2.06
N PRO A 187 -21.64 0.63 2.07
CA PRO A 187 -22.65 -0.43 1.84
C PRO A 187 -22.89 -0.78 0.37
N ASP A 188 -22.36 -0.01 -0.57
CA ASP A 188 -22.50 -0.19 -2.01
C ASP A 188 -21.10 -0.14 -2.66
N ASN A 189 -21.00 -0.49 -3.95
CA ASN A 189 -19.76 -0.46 -4.73
C ASN A 189 -19.28 0.96 -5.08
N LYS A 190 -19.94 1.97 -4.52
CA LYS A 190 -19.68 3.40 -4.71
C LYS A 190 -20.15 4.13 -3.45
N GLY A 191 -19.43 5.17 -3.05
CA GLY A 191 -19.78 5.90 -1.84
C GLY A 191 -19.16 7.28 -1.78
N SER A 192 -19.81 8.16 -1.03
CA SER A 192 -19.30 9.48 -0.67
C SER A 192 -18.33 9.37 0.52
N LEU A 193 -17.22 10.10 0.44
CA LEU A 193 -16.24 10.29 1.51
C LEU A 193 -16.46 11.61 2.28
N VAL A 194 -17.47 12.40 1.89
CA VAL A 194 -17.74 13.70 2.50
C VAL A 194 -18.39 13.54 3.87
N ASP A 195 -17.76 14.12 4.89
CA ASP A 195 -18.22 14.09 6.28
C ASP A 195 -18.50 12.65 6.78
N THR A 196 -17.56 11.74 6.48
CA THR A 196 -17.64 10.32 6.86
C THR A 196 -16.32 9.81 7.42
N ASP A 197 -16.42 9.02 8.49
CA ASP A 197 -15.34 8.18 8.96
C ASP A 197 -15.41 6.83 8.23
N VAL A 198 -14.41 6.53 7.42
CA VAL A 198 -14.34 5.30 6.62
C VAL A 198 -13.34 4.34 7.24
N GLU A 199 -13.75 3.10 7.47
CA GLU A 199 -12.82 2.03 7.82
C GLU A 199 -12.05 1.56 6.59
N ILE A 200 -10.73 1.56 6.67
CA ILE A 200 -9.87 1.19 5.55
C ILE A 200 -9.15 -0.11 5.87
N ASP A 201 -9.29 -1.08 4.98
CA ASP A 201 -8.55 -2.34 5.01
C ASP A 201 -7.57 -2.39 3.84
N LEU A 202 -6.39 -2.96 4.08
CA LEU A 202 -5.29 -2.99 3.11
C LEU A 202 -4.97 -4.41 2.72
N GLU A 203 -5.03 -4.67 1.41
CA GLU A 203 -4.63 -5.96 0.86
C GLU A 203 -3.14 -6.01 0.54
N LEU A 204 -2.66 -7.24 0.33
CA LEU A 204 -1.34 -7.48 -0.24
C LEU A 204 -1.27 -6.86 -1.63
N SER A 205 -0.08 -6.37 -1.98
CA SER A 205 0.11 -5.71 -3.26
C SER A 205 -0.22 -6.62 -4.43
N GLU A 206 -0.72 -6.04 -5.52
CA GLU A 206 -1.01 -6.78 -6.74
C GLU A 206 0.27 -7.47 -7.28
N GLU A 207 1.40 -6.77 -7.22
CA GLU A 207 2.72 -7.28 -7.59
C GLU A 207 3.12 -8.53 -6.79
N TYR A 208 2.90 -8.54 -5.47
CA TYR A 208 3.20 -9.69 -4.62
C TYR A 208 2.32 -10.90 -4.98
N LEU A 209 1.02 -10.68 -5.19
CA LEU A 209 0.08 -11.74 -5.56
C LEU A 209 0.42 -12.35 -6.93
N LYS A 210 0.82 -11.53 -7.91
CA LYS A 210 1.27 -12.00 -9.23
C LYS A 210 2.49 -12.91 -9.12
N HIS A 211 3.52 -12.50 -8.39
CA HIS A 211 4.72 -13.32 -8.18
C HIS A 211 4.39 -14.66 -7.51
N GLN A 212 3.54 -14.67 -6.48
CA GLN A 212 3.13 -15.91 -5.79
C GLN A 212 2.38 -16.86 -6.72
N GLN A 213 1.51 -16.34 -7.60
CA GLN A 213 0.80 -17.15 -8.59
C GLN A 213 1.75 -17.77 -9.63
N GLU A 214 2.75 -17.01 -10.08
CA GLU A 214 3.76 -17.49 -11.03
C GLU A 214 4.64 -18.59 -10.43
N THR A 215 5.10 -18.43 -9.18
CA THR A 215 5.87 -19.47 -8.49
C THR A 215 5.06 -20.75 -8.29
N ASN A 216 3.76 -20.61 -7.97
CA ASN A 216 2.87 -21.76 -7.79
C ASN A 216 2.57 -22.48 -9.12
N LYS A 217 2.38 -21.73 -10.21
CA LYS A 217 2.23 -22.28 -11.56
C LYS A 217 3.50 -23.02 -12.01
N ALA A 218 4.67 -22.43 -11.77
CA ALA A 218 5.96 -23.05 -12.12
C ALA A 218 6.20 -24.36 -11.33
N ALA A 219 5.86 -24.39 -10.04
CA ALA A 219 5.93 -25.61 -9.23
C ALA A 219 4.97 -26.71 -9.73
N HIS A 220 3.80 -26.34 -10.25
CA HIS A 220 2.82 -27.28 -10.79
C HIS A 220 3.20 -27.81 -12.20
N THR A 221 3.96 -27.04 -12.99
CA THR A 221 4.42 -27.47 -14.32
C THR A 221 5.61 -28.45 -14.26
N LEU A 222 6.45 -28.37 -13.21
CA LEU A 222 7.61 -29.26 -13.02
C LEU A 222 7.25 -30.60 -12.33
N GLY A 223 5.99 -30.81 -11.96
CA GLY A 223 5.51 -31.97 -11.20
C GLY A 223 4.71 -33.01 -11.99
N ARG A 224 5.06 -33.31 -13.25
CA ARG A 224 4.47 -34.45 -14.00
C ARG A 224 5.51 -35.27 -14.75
N ALA A 225 6.24 -36.10 -14.00
CA ALA A 225 6.90 -37.29 -14.52
C ALA A 225 6.54 -38.48 -13.61
N SER A 226 5.56 -39.27 -14.03
CA SER A 226 5.24 -40.57 -13.46
C SER A 226 6.21 -41.63 -13.99
N PRO A 227 6.65 -42.59 -13.16
CA PRO A 227 7.05 -43.91 -13.64
C PRO A 227 6.09 -45.00 -13.10
N SER A 228 5.40 -45.66 -14.02
CA SER A 228 4.90 -47.05 -13.95
C SER A 228 6.01 -47.95 -14.51
N ASP A 229 6.28 -49.20 -14.15
CA ASP A 229 5.73 -50.19 -13.22
C ASP A 229 6.75 -51.36 -13.24
N SER A 230 6.99 -52.06 -12.11
CA SER A 230 7.37 -53.50 -12.08
C SER A 230 7.69 -53.97 -10.65
N ALA A 231 6.83 -54.85 -10.13
CA ALA A 231 6.98 -55.66 -8.91
C ALA A 231 7.24 -57.14 -9.29
N PRO A 232 7.25 -58.18 -8.40
CA PRO A 232 7.12 -58.22 -6.92
C PRO A 232 8.04 -59.28 -6.20
N ILE A 233 7.92 -59.40 -4.86
CA ILE A 233 7.85 -60.64 -4.00
C ILE A 233 7.98 -60.17 -2.52
N HIS A 234 6.89 -60.09 -1.75
CA HIS A 234 6.38 -61.06 -0.74
C HIS A 234 7.33 -61.25 0.46
N THR A 235 7.00 -60.81 1.69
CA THR A 235 6.08 -61.51 2.61
C THR A 235 5.36 -60.59 3.63
N GLN A 236 4.10 -60.95 3.89
CA GLN A 236 3.10 -60.47 4.88
C GLN A 236 3.34 -61.08 6.28
N PRO A 237 2.56 -60.81 7.39
CA PRO A 237 1.13 -60.38 7.49
C PRO A 237 0.79 -59.27 8.54
N THR A 238 -0.14 -58.33 8.32
CA THR A 238 -1.63 -58.34 8.42
C THR A 238 -2.19 -57.87 9.78
N ARG A 239 -2.86 -56.70 9.81
CA ARG A 239 -4.29 -56.49 10.19
C ARG A 239 -4.70 -55.00 10.26
N THR A 240 -5.71 -54.65 9.47
CA THR A 240 -6.62 -53.48 9.49
C THR A 240 -7.69 -53.63 10.61
N PRO A 241 -8.50 -52.59 11.02
CA PRO A 241 -9.07 -51.51 10.19
C PRO A 241 -9.22 -50.08 10.79
N SER A 242 -9.62 -49.17 9.88
CA SER A 242 -10.05 -47.73 9.96
C SER A 242 -11.27 -47.46 10.89
N PRO A 243 -11.89 -46.25 11.02
CA PRO A 243 -11.56 -44.85 10.60
C PRO A 243 -11.80 -43.75 11.70
N ALA A 244 -11.21 -42.53 11.57
CA ALA A 244 -11.83 -41.23 11.94
C ALA A 244 -10.87 -40.01 11.76
N GLU A 245 -11.50 -38.87 11.48
CA GLU A 245 -11.04 -37.51 11.11
C GLU A 245 -10.08 -36.77 12.08
N PRO A 246 -9.50 -35.62 11.65
CA PRO A 246 -8.28 -35.04 12.21
C PRO A 246 -8.55 -33.94 13.25
N SER A 247 -7.76 -33.95 14.32
CA SER A 247 -7.48 -32.76 15.12
C SER A 247 -6.21 -32.97 15.92
N SER A 248 -5.24 -32.05 15.74
CA SER A 248 -4.24 -31.59 16.72
C SER A 248 -3.39 -32.69 17.40
N VAL A 249 -2.07 -32.67 17.41
CA VAL A 249 -1.24 -31.78 18.24
C VAL A 249 0.21 -32.13 17.88
N PHE A 250 1.02 -31.11 17.58
CA PHE A 250 2.41 -30.93 18.03
C PHE A 250 3.21 -32.16 18.54
N ARG A 251 4.34 -32.42 17.89
CA ARG A 251 5.64 -32.83 18.50
C ARG A 251 6.71 -32.63 17.42
N SER A 252 7.64 -31.66 17.48
CA SER A 252 8.67 -31.39 18.52
C SER A 252 9.39 -32.69 18.90
N LEU A 253 10.71 -32.81 18.84
CA LEU A 253 11.69 -31.96 19.52
C LEU A 253 13.10 -32.15 18.91
N ASN A 254 13.83 -31.05 18.80
CA ASN A 254 15.08 -30.85 19.53
C ASN A 254 15.25 -29.32 19.59
N GLU A 255 14.73 -28.62 20.60
CA GLU A 255 15.17 -28.60 22.00
C GLU A 255 16.68 -28.31 22.10
N SER A 256 17.05 -27.12 22.55
CA SER A 256 17.15 -26.92 24.00
C SER A 256 16.69 -25.52 24.44
N THR A 257 15.59 -25.50 25.17
CA THR A 257 15.27 -24.48 26.18
C THR A 257 16.02 -24.80 27.49
N PRO A 258 16.05 -23.87 28.47
CA PRO A 258 15.09 -24.09 29.54
C PRO A 258 14.14 -22.89 29.72
N SER A 259 12.86 -23.24 29.80
CA SER A 259 11.77 -22.41 30.27
C SER A 259 11.77 -22.38 31.80
N SER A 260 11.37 -21.25 32.40
CA SER A 260 10.38 -21.24 33.49
C SER A 260 9.88 -19.82 33.71
N GLY A 261 8.57 -19.70 33.91
CA GLY A 261 7.82 -18.47 33.76
C GLY A 261 8.05 -17.40 34.83
N ALA A 262 7.76 -16.16 34.45
CA ALA A 262 7.21 -15.14 35.33
C ALA A 262 6.70 -13.97 34.46
N SER A 263 5.73 -13.29 35.02
CA SER A 263 5.11 -12.03 34.63
C SER A 263 6.01 -10.96 33.98
N THR A 264 5.34 -10.00 33.34
CA THR A 264 5.80 -8.63 33.01
C THR A 264 6.82 -8.50 31.89
N GLY A 265 6.60 -7.49 31.02
CA GLY A 265 7.26 -7.31 29.72
C GLY A 265 8.79 -7.35 29.75
N PHE A 266 9.37 -7.63 28.56
CA PHE A 266 10.77 -7.91 28.14
C PHE A 266 10.73 -9.27 27.39
N THR A 267 11.05 -9.47 26.09
CA THR A 267 12.04 -8.82 25.21
C THR A 267 11.84 -9.14 23.71
N ASP A 268 11.31 -8.21 22.90
CA ASP A 268 11.70 -8.11 21.46
C ASP A 268 13.15 -7.59 21.35
N HIS A 269 13.61 -6.81 22.34
CA HIS A 269 14.95 -6.23 22.35
C HIS A 269 16.09 -7.24 22.36
N VAL A 270 15.96 -8.36 23.07
CA VAL A 270 17.01 -9.39 23.10
C VAL A 270 17.07 -10.14 21.77
N ALA A 271 15.91 -10.39 21.15
CA ALA A 271 15.85 -10.99 19.81
C ALA A 271 16.45 -10.04 18.75
N LEU A 272 16.09 -8.76 18.77
CA LEU A 272 16.66 -7.73 17.88
C LEU A 272 18.17 -7.56 18.10
N LEU A 273 18.63 -7.56 19.36
CA LEU A 273 20.06 -7.49 19.68
C LEU A 273 20.81 -8.70 19.14
N ASN A 274 20.24 -9.90 19.25
CA ASN A 274 20.85 -11.11 18.70
C ASN A 274 20.88 -11.08 17.17
N LEU A 275 19.83 -10.58 16.52
CA LEU A 275 19.77 -10.44 15.06
C LEU A 275 20.82 -9.44 14.54
N LEU A 276 20.93 -8.27 15.16
CA LEU A 276 21.94 -7.27 14.82
C LEU A 276 23.37 -7.81 15.02
N LYS A 277 23.60 -8.57 16.10
CA LYS A 277 24.89 -9.24 16.32
C LYS A 277 25.23 -10.26 15.24
N LEU A 278 24.22 -10.97 14.72
CA LEU A 278 24.40 -11.94 13.65
C LEU A 278 24.67 -11.28 12.29
N GLN A 279 24.14 -10.08 12.06
CA GLN A 279 24.37 -9.27 10.85
C GLN A 279 25.72 -8.53 10.85
N LEU A 280 26.39 -8.47 12.01
CA LEU A 280 27.63 -7.73 12.18
C LEU A 280 28.83 -8.62 11.84
N GLN A 281 29.62 -8.20 10.85
CA GLN A 281 30.82 -8.94 10.43
C GLN A 281 31.87 -9.02 11.54
N ASP A 282 32.62 -10.12 11.59
CA ASP A 282 33.68 -10.34 12.57
C ASP A 282 34.74 -9.23 12.56
N GLU A 283 35.25 -8.92 13.75
CA GLU A 283 36.25 -7.87 13.89
C GLU A 283 37.62 -8.34 13.38
N PRO A 284 38.27 -7.62 12.44
CA PRO A 284 39.57 -8.01 11.91
C PRO A 284 40.67 -8.01 12.98
N SER A 285 41.62 -8.94 12.83
CA SER A 285 42.67 -9.17 13.83
C SER A 285 43.67 -8.00 13.90
N ALA A 286 44.24 -7.75 15.08
CA ALA A 286 45.14 -6.62 15.32
C ALA A 286 46.47 -6.66 14.52
N GLN A 287 46.77 -7.77 13.85
CA GLN A 287 48.03 -7.99 13.13
C GLN A 287 47.97 -7.49 11.66
N GLU A 288 46.77 -7.25 11.12
CA GLU A 288 46.55 -6.70 9.78
C GLU A 288 46.63 -5.17 9.79
N LYS A 289 47.86 -4.64 9.78
CA LYS A 289 48.09 -3.17 9.76
C LYS A 289 47.81 -2.52 8.41
N GLN A 290 47.68 -3.30 7.34
CA GLN A 290 47.35 -2.82 6.01
C GLN A 290 45.83 -3.00 5.81
N ASN A 291 45.11 -1.91 5.56
CA ASN A 291 43.68 -1.87 5.20
C ASN A 291 42.60 -1.99 6.32
N VAL A 292 42.94 -1.72 7.58
CA VAL A 292 41.96 -1.70 8.69
C VAL A 292 41.81 -0.29 9.27
N VAL A 293 40.57 0.12 9.51
CA VAL A 293 40.19 1.38 10.16
C VAL A 293 39.58 1.11 11.53
N ALA A 294 40.03 1.83 12.58
CA ALA A 294 39.43 1.76 13.91
C ALA A 294 38.51 2.96 14.14
N ILE A 295 37.22 2.69 14.36
CA ILE A 295 36.18 3.71 14.50
C ILE A 295 35.82 3.87 15.97
N LYS A 296 35.89 5.10 16.47
CA LYS A 296 35.51 5.47 17.84
C LYS A 296 34.12 6.10 17.82
N VAL A 297 33.15 5.43 18.43
CA VAL A 297 31.75 5.84 18.51
C VAL A 297 31.47 6.35 19.92
N LYS A 298 31.02 7.60 20.07
CA LYS A 298 30.55 8.12 21.35
C LYS A 298 29.03 7.99 21.43
N LEU A 299 28.56 7.16 22.36
CA LEU A 299 27.14 6.91 22.59
C LEU A 299 26.49 8.05 23.40
N PRO A 300 25.15 8.21 23.36
CA PRO A 300 24.42 9.24 24.12
C PRO A 300 24.62 9.18 25.64
N ASN A 301 24.91 7.99 26.18
CA ASN A 301 25.23 7.80 27.60
C ASN A 301 26.66 8.27 27.99
N GLY A 302 27.40 8.87 27.05
CA GLY A 302 28.77 9.37 27.25
C GLY A 302 29.87 8.31 27.08
N VAL A 303 29.53 7.03 26.97
CA VAL A 303 30.48 5.93 26.79
C VAL A 303 31.01 5.94 25.35
N THR A 304 32.33 5.76 25.21
CA THR A 304 32.96 5.62 23.90
C THR A 304 33.28 4.14 23.63
N LYS A 305 32.82 3.63 22.50
CA LYS A 305 33.10 2.29 22.00
C LYS A 305 34.02 2.36 20.79
N VAL A 306 34.88 1.36 20.63
CA VAL A 306 35.84 1.30 19.52
C VAL A 306 35.72 -0.06 18.86
N ARG A 307 35.59 -0.08 17.53
CA ARG A 307 35.60 -1.30 16.72
C ARG A 307 36.42 -1.09 15.46
N ARG A 308 37.11 -2.15 15.00
CA ARG A 308 37.84 -2.16 13.74
C ARG A 308 36.97 -2.66 12.59
N PHE A 309 37.17 -2.09 11.40
CA PHE A 309 36.52 -2.47 10.15
C PHE A 309 37.57 -2.52 9.04
N ALA A 310 37.40 -3.36 8.02
CA ALA A 310 38.24 -3.30 6.82
C ALA A 310 37.81 -2.11 5.95
N HIS A 311 38.72 -1.53 5.17
CA HIS A 311 38.37 -0.45 4.23
C HIS A 311 37.32 -0.88 3.18
N SER A 312 37.31 -2.16 2.83
CA SER A 312 36.35 -2.76 1.88
C SER A 312 34.99 -3.06 2.49
N THR A 313 34.84 -2.93 3.81
CA THR A 313 33.55 -3.19 4.47
C THR A 313 32.53 -2.12 4.06
N LEU A 314 31.27 -2.52 3.92
CA LEU A 314 30.17 -1.61 3.62
C LEU A 314 29.88 -0.69 4.81
N LEU A 315 29.58 0.57 4.53
CA LEU A 315 29.27 1.57 5.55
C LEU A 315 28.04 1.19 6.40
N GLN A 316 27.13 0.36 5.87
CA GLN A 316 26.01 -0.23 6.62
C GLN A 316 26.46 -0.94 7.91
N GLN A 317 27.61 -1.60 7.89
CA GLN A 317 28.13 -2.33 9.05
C GLN A 317 28.46 -1.40 10.23
N LEU A 318 28.75 -0.12 9.96
CA LEU A 318 28.89 0.89 11.01
C LEU A 318 27.55 1.17 11.71
N PHE A 319 26.46 1.26 10.95
CA PHE A 319 25.12 1.48 11.49
C PHE A 319 24.64 0.27 12.31
N VAL A 320 24.88 -0.95 11.83
CA VAL A 320 24.58 -2.20 12.57
C VAL A 320 25.37 -2.26 13.87
N PHE A 321 26.65 -1.90 13.87
CA PHE A 321 27.47 -1.82 15.08
C PHE A 321 26.92 -0.78 16.08
N VAL A 322 26.61 0.43 15.62
CA VAL A 322 26.10 1.51 16.46
C VAL A 322 24.74 1.14 17.06
N ALA A 323 23.82 0.60 16.25
CA ALA A 323 22.53 0.10 16.72
C ALA A 323 22.67 -1.00 17.78
N THR A 324 23.60 -1.93 17.57
CA THR A 324 23.92 -3.00 18.54
C THR A 324 24.38 -2.43 19.87
N GLU A 325 25.34 -1.50 19.85
CA GLU A 325 25.88 -0.90 21.07
C GLU A 325 24.87 -0.01 21.80
N LEU A 326 24.00 0.71 21.07
CA LEU A 326 22.95 1.52 21.67
C LEU A 326 21.84 0.67 22.31
N LEU A 327 21.46 -0.44 21.65
CA LEU A 327 20.48 -1.39 22.19
C LEU A 327 21.05 -2.14 23.39
N GLN A 328 22.35 -2.49 23.34
CA GLN A 328 23.08 -3.06 24.49
C GLN A 328 23.22 -2.07 25.65
N ALA A 329 23.32 -0.77 25.35
CA ALA A 329 23.30 0.30 26.34
C ALA A 329 21.88 0.66 26.86
N GLN A 330 20.84 -0.05 26.41
CA GLN A 330 19.44 0.13 26.80
C GLN A 330 18.94 1.58 26.65
N CYS A 331 19.27 2.23 25.52
CA CYS A 331 18.77 3.58 25.26
C CYS A 331 17.23 3.57 25.19
N ALA A 332 16.56 4.29 26.10
CA ALA A 332 15.09 4.25 26.28
C ALA A 332 14.31 4.52 24.98
N GLU A 333 14.86 5.38 24.12
CA GLU A 333 14.32 5.75 22.81
C GLU A 333 14.35 4.59 21.81
N ILE A 334 15.42 3.80 21.81
CA ILE A 334 15.59 2.63 20.95
C ILE A 334 14.82 1.43 21.49
N SER A 335 14.68 1.36 22.82
CA SER A 335 13.86 0.37 23.50
C SER A 335 12.35 0.49 23.20
N GLN A 336 11.91 1.46 22.39
CA GLN A 336 10.52 1.54 21.92
C GLN A 336 10.36 1.03 20.49
N MET A 337 11.46 0.85 19.76
CA MET A 337 11.47 0.41 18.36
C MET A 337 11.36 -1.11 18.26
N ARG A 338 10.50 -1.58 17.36
CA ARG A 338 10.16 -3.02 17.22
C ARG A 338 10.87 -3.73 16.06
N THR A 339 11.60 -3.02 15.20
CA THR A 339 12.28 -3.60 14.03
C THR A 339 13.72 -3.09 13.89
N VAL A 340 14.59 -3.91 13.28
CA VAL A 340 16.00 -3.57 13.00
C VAL A 340 16.09 -2.32 12.13
N ASP A 341 15.26 -2.22 11.10
CA ASP A 341 15.26 -1.07 10.19
C ASP A 341 14.79 0.22 10.86
N SER A 342 13.84 0.15 11.81
CA SER A 342 13.45 1.31 12.61
C SER A 342 14.60 1.82 13.48
N ILE A 343 15.39 0.91 14.06
CA ILE A 343 16.57 1.28 14.85
C ILE A 343 17.62 1.91 13.94
N LEU A 344 17.97 1.24 12.83
CA LEU A 344 19.01 1.70 11.91
C LEU A 344 18.67 3.06 11.29
N SER A 345 17.40 3.28 10.90
CA SER A 345 16.94 4.54 10.32
C SER A 345 16.92 5.73 11.29
N SER A 346 16.84 5.46 12.60
CA SER A 346 16.89 6.51 13.64
C SER A 346 18.30 6.99 13.98
N VAL A 347 19.33 6.23 13.58
CA VAL A 347 20.73 6.54 13.88
C VAL A 347 21.26 7.56 12.87
N GLN A 348 21.75 8.68 13.38
CA GLN A 348 22.50 9.67 12.62
C GLN A 348 23.94 9.73 13.15
N LEU A 349 24.89 9.61 12.23
CA LEU A 349 26.32 9.59 12.54
C LEU A 349 26.96 10.89 12.09
N SER A 350 27.59 11.60 13.03
CA SER A 350 28.32 12.84 12.74
C SER A 350 29.82 12.63 12.94
N THR A 351 30.61 12.88 11.89
CA THR A 351 32.08 12.77 11.92
C THR A 351 32.71 14.12 12.26
N ARG A 352 33.91 14.11 12.86
CA ARG A 352 34.58 15.34 13.32
C ARG A 352 35.41 16.02 12.23
N ALA A 353 36.06 15.30 11.32
CA ALA A 353 36.99 15.89 10.37
C ALA A 353 37.31 14.95 9.18
N PRO A 354 36.63 15.09 8.02
CA PRO A 354 35.76 16.20 7.64
C PRO A 354 34.42 16.15 8.39
N ALA A 355 33.89 17.32 8.77
CA ALA A 355 32.58 17.41 9.40
C ALA A 355 31.51 16.95 8.40
N ARG A 356 30.92 15.78 8.65
CA ARG A 356 29.86 15.20 7.82
C ARG A 356 28.80 14.58 8.69
N SER A 357 27.57 14.62 8.21
CA SER A 357 26.45 13.88 8.79
C SER A 357 26.05 12.78 7.82
N ILE A 358 26.03 11.55 8.29
CA ILE A 358 25.69 10.35 7.51
C ILE A 358 24.43 9.76 8.14
N ARG A 359 23.35 9.67 7.38
CA ARG A 359 22.12 8.99 7.79
C ARG A 359 22.03 7.64 7.11
N TYR A 360 21.34 6.69 7.75
CA TYR A 360 21.15 5.35 7.19
C TYR A 360 20.52 5.38 5.79
N ALA A 361 19.54 6.25 5.55
CA ALA A 361 18.91 6.44 4.25
C ALA A 361 19.89 6.89 3.14
N ASP A 362 20.93 7.66 3.49
CA ASP A 362 21.93 8.16 2.53
C ASP A 362 22.97 7.06 2.14
N VAL A 363 22.94 5.93 2.85
CA VAL A 363 23.75 4.72 2.62
C VAL A 363 22.95 3.65 1.85
N PHE A 364 21.61 3.72 1.89
CA PHE A 364 20.66 2.74 1.34
C PHE A 364 19.91 3.22 0.08
N HIS A 365 20.57 3.98 -0.79
CA HIS A 365 20.01 4.35 -2.10
C HIS A 365 20.50 3.36 -3.16
N GLU A 366 19.59 2.61 -3.79
CA GLU A 366 19.91 1.54 -4.75
C GLU A 366 20.68 2.02 -6.01
N ASP A 367 20.68 3.32 -6.29
CA ASP A 367 21.35 3.94 -7.44
C ASP A 367 22.82 4.33 -7.21
N ILE A 368 23.38 4.11 -6.01
CA ILE A 368 24.76 4.48 -5.67
C ILE A 368 25.55 3.21 -5.35
N PRO A 369 26.74 2.97 -5.95
CA PRO A 369 27.55 1.80 -5.63
C PRO A 369 27.76 1.71 -4.12
N ALA A 370 27.64 0.50 -3.57
CA ALA A 370 27.66 0.22 -2.15
C ALA A 370 28.85 0.92 -1.47
N LYS A 371 28.59 2.05 -0.80
CA LYS A 371 29.64 2.94 -0.27
C LYS A 371 30.45 2.19 0.77
N THR A 372 31.73 1.98 0.49
CA THR A 372 32.68 1.41 1.44
C THR A 372 33.22 2.49 2.39
N PHE A 373 33.93 2.10 3.45
CA PHE A 373 34.61 3.06 4.32
C PHE A 373 35.64 3.91 3.55
N ALA A 374 36.28 3.34 2.51
CA ALA A 374 37.20 4.07 1.64
C ALA A 374 36.49 5.17 0.84
N ASP A 375 35.32 4.87 0.26
CA ASP A 375 34.52 5.84 -0.52
C ASP A 375 33.98 6.99 0.34
N ALA A 376 33.69 6.69 1.61
CA ALA A 376 33.24 7.68 2.59
C ALA A 376 34.38 8.62 3.06
N GLY A 377 35.63 8.35 2.66
CA GLY A 377 36.82 9.11 3.07
C GLY A 377 37.32 8.79 4.48
N LEU A 378 36.83 7.71 5.10
CA LEU A 378 37.20 7.26 6.45
C LEU A 378 38.50 6.44 6.39
N ASN A 379 39.60 7.13 6.06
CA ASN A 379 40.86 6.50 5.67
C ASN A 379 41.93 6.44 6.78
N THR A 380 41.67 7.00 7.97
CA THR A 380 42.71 7.10 9.03
C THR A 380 42.22 6.74 10.44
N VAL A 381 43.22 6.45 11.28
CA VAL A 381 43.34 6.41 12.75
C VAL A 381 42.41 7.19 13.68
N SER A 382 41.40 7.93 13.23
CA SER A 382 40.90 9.02 14.09
C SER A 382 39.77 9.83 13.49
N GLU A 383 38.52 9.39 13.64
CA GLU A 383 37.39 10.31 13.66
C GLU A 383 36.39 9.84 14.71
N LEU A 384 36.20 10.68 15.75
CA LEU A 384 35.19 10.45 16.77
C LEU A 384 33.83 10.64 16.10
N VAL A 385 33.07 9.55 15.96
CA VAL A 385 31.72 9.58 15.42
C VAL A 385 30.78 9.86 16.59
N PHE A 386 30.11 11.00 16.55
CA PHE A 386 29.04 11.33 17.46
C PHE A 386 27.76 10.70 16.96
N VAL A 387 27.10 9.96 17.85
CA VAL A 387 25.80 9.36 17.58
C VAL A 387 24.72 10.30 18.10
N SER A 388 23.88 10.78 17.20
CA SER A 388 22.62 11.43 17.56
C SER A 388 21.47 10.52 17.15
N LEU A 389 20.49 10.39 18.03
CA LEU A 389 19.22 9.74 17.70
C LEU A 389 18.30 10.81 17.12
N SER A 390 17.90 10.62 15.87
CA SER A 390 16.84 11.42 15.26
C SER A 390 15.52 10.70 15.52
N LEU A 391 14.97 10.88 16.72
CA LEU A 391 13.58 10.57 16.96
C LEU A 391 12.75 11.65 16.27
N ASN A 392 12.29 11.38 15.04
CA ASN A 392 11.27 12.21 14.41
C ASN A 392 10.00 12.06 15.25
N SER A 393 9.73 13.07 16.08
CA SER A 393 8.47 13.31 16.78
C SER A 393 7.32 13.57 15.81
#